data_AF-A0A161M1M8-F1
#
_entry.id   AF-A0A161M1M8-F1
#
_cell.length_a   1.000
_cell.length_b   1.000
_cell.length_c   1.000
_cell.angle_alpha   90.00
_cell.angle_beta   90.00
_cell.angle_gamma   90.00
#
_symmetry.space_group_name_H-M   'P 1'
#
loop_
_entity.id
_entity.type
_entity.pdbx_description
1 polymer ?
#
loop_
_entity_poly.entity_id
_entity_poly.type
_entity_poly.pdbx_seq_one_letter_code
_entity_poly.pdbx_strand_id
1 'polypeptide(L)'
;FSDTVMVNSSWTEEHINSLWKCSLSTHRVYPPCDTKSLKELPMCKDIGEGGPIQIISIGQYRPEKDHPLQLKAMYELRQLVSEQIWDQIKLIFIGSCRDNEDFIRVKDMMDLSKHLSLENNVEFKINIPFERNEKRVRALA
;
A
#
# COMPACT_ATOMS: atom_id res chain seq x y z
N PHE A 1 1.91 34.97 9.84
CA PHE A 1 0.77 34.59 8.97
C PHE A 1 1.35 34.16 7.64
N SER A 2 0.76 33.15 7.01
CA SER A 2 1.19 32.70 5.68
C SER A 2 0.37 33.41 4.61
N ASP A 3 1.01 33.92 3.56
CA ASP A 3 0.33 34.60 2.45
C ASP A 3 -0.40 33.61 1.52
N THR A 4 -0.01 32.34 1.55
CA THR A 4 -0.56 31.27 0.71
C THR A 4 -0.55 29.96 1.50
N VAL A 5 -1.64 29.21 1.42
CA VAL A 5 -1.80 27.90 2.05
C VAL A 5 -2.10 26.87 0.97
N MET A 6 -1.38 25.75 0.98
CA MET A 6 -1.59 24.66 0.02
C MET A 6 -2.10 23.41 0.73
N VAL A 7 -3.11 22.76 0.15
CA VAL A 7 -3.76 21.56 0.70
C VAL A 7 -3.93 20.50 -0.40
N ASN A 8 -3.91 19.22 -0.04
CA ASN A 8 -3.90 18.12 -1.00
C ASN A 8 -5.26 17.44 -1.22
N SER A 9 -6.34 17.92 -0.57
CA SER A 9 -7.68 17.34 -0.69
C SER A 9 -8.77 18.36 -0.38
N SER A 10 -10.00 18.09 -0.83
CA SER A 10 -11.18 18.90 -0.49
C SER A 10 -11.47 18.87 1.01
N TRP A 11 -11.32 17.71 1.65
CA TRP A 11 -11.53 17.58 3.10
C TRP A 11 -10.53 18.45 3.87
N THR A 12 -9.25 18.40 3.51
CA THR A 12 -8.19 19.20 4.16
C THR A 12 -8.41 20.69 3.93
N GLU A 13 -8.86 21.08 2.75
CA GLU A 13 -9.21 22.47 2.41
C GLU A 13 -10.33 23.02 3.30
N GLU A 14 -11.44 22.29 3.39
CA GLU A 14 -12.57 22.68 4.24
C GLU A 14 -12.15 22.73 5.72
N HIS A 15 -11.39 21.74 6.18
CA HIS A 15 -10.91 21.69 7.55
C HIS A 15 -10.03 22.89 7.90
N ILE A 16 -9.04 23.22 7.05
CA ILE A 16 -8.18 24.39 7.24
C ILE A 16 -8.99 25.69 7.18
N ASN A 17 -9.89 25.84 6.22
CA ASN A 17 -10.73 27.04 6.11
C ASN A 17 -11.64 27.21 7.33
N SER A 18 -12.13 26.12 7.92
CA SER A 18 -12.94 26.14 9.13
C SER A 18 -12.16 26.67 10.34
N LEU A 19 -10.88 26.30 10.47
CA LEU A 19 -10.02 26.65 11.59
C LEU A 19 -9.38 28.03 11.43
N TRP A 20 -8.79 28.29 10.25
CA TRP A 20 -7.91 29.43 10.02
C TRP A 20 -8.63 30.60 9.33
N LYS A 21 -9.86 30.39 8.84
CA LYS A 21 -10.69 31.41 8.19
C LYS A 21 -10.00 32.11 7.00
N CYS A 22 -9.23 31.35 6.22
CA CYS A 22 -8.38 31.86 5.15
C CYS A 22 -8.76 31.35 3.74
N SER A 23 -10.06 31.20 3.45
CA SER A 23 -10.53 30.57 2.20
C SER A 23 -10.05 31.23 0.91
N LEU A 24 -9.76 32.54 0.93
CA LEU A 24 -9.24 33.27 -0.23
C LEU A 24 -7.74 33.01 -0.49
N SER A 25 -7.02 32.46 0.49
CA SER A 25 -5.58 32.21 0.45
C SER A 25 -5.24 30.71 0.48
N THR A 26 -6.26 29.84 0.53
CA THR A 26 -6.11 28.38 0.50
C THR A 26 -6.27 27.88 -0.93
N HIS A 27 -5.31 27.09 -1.39
CA HIS A 27 -5.30 26.53 -2.73
C HIS A 27 -5.11 25.03 -2.67
N ARG A 28 -6.02 24.30 -3.33
CA ARG A 28 -5.90 22.85 -3.46
C ARG A 28 -4.88 22.49 -4.55
N VAL A 29 -3.79 21.85 -4.14
CA VAL A 29 -2.69 21.42 -5.00
C VAL A 29 -2.40 19.94 -4.73
N TYR A 30 -2.53 19.10 -5.75
CA TYR A 30 -2.18 17.70 -5.66
C TYR A 30 -0.68 17.50 -5.91
N PRO A 31 0.04 16.75 -5.07
CA PRO A 31 1.45 16.51 -5.26
C PRO A 31 1.69 15.77 -6.60
N PRO A 32 2.69 16.21 -7.40
CA PRO A 32 2.97 15.57 -8.68
C PRO A 32 3.58 14.17 -8.47
N CYS A 33 3.42 13.30 -9.46
CA CYS A 33 4.03 11.98 -9.52
C CYS A 33 4.75 11.81 -10.87
N ASP A 34 5.92 11.17 -10.86
CA ASP A 34 6.65 10.87 -12.10
C ASP A 34 5.97 9.75 -12.88
N THR A 35 5.07 10.15 -13.77
CA THR A 35 4.34 9.22 -14.63
C THR A 35 5.15 8.69 -15.81
N LYS A 36 6.30 9.31 -16.15
CA LYS A 36 7.11 8.86 -17.30
C LYS A 36 7.84 7.57 -16.93
N SER A 37 8.61 7.60 -15.85
CA SER A 37 9.34 6.44 -15.36
C SER A 37 8.42 5.26 -15.02
N LEU A 38 7.20 5.54 -14.54
CA LEU A 38 6.19 4.51 -14.26
C LEU A 38 5.63 3.85 -15.53
N LYS A 39 5.49 4.59 -16.64
CA LYS A 39 4.99 4.05 -17.91
C LYS A 39 6.02 3.19 -18.65
N GLU A 40 7.31 3.42 -18.38
CA GLU A 40 8.41 2.64 -18.95
C GLU A 40 8.61 1.30 -18.23
N LEU A 41 7.88 1.04 -17.15
CA LEU A 41 7.90 -0.26 -16.48
C LEU A 41 7.33 -1.33 -17.42
N PRO A 42 7.97 -2.51 -17.50
CA PRO A 42 7.46 -3.62 -18.30
C PRO A 42 6.10 -4.05 -17.75
N MET A 43 5.20 -4.45 -18.64
CA MET A 43 3.94 -5.09 -18.26
C MET A 43 4.16 -6.60 -18.12
N CYS A 44 3.57 -7.18 -17.07
CA CYS A 44 3.55 -8.59 -16.78
C CYS A 44 2.72 -9.30 -17.83
N LYS A 45 2.96 -10.61 -17.94
CA LYS A 45 2.10 -11.49 -18.71
C LYS A 45 0.68 -11.46 -18.14
N ASP A 46 -0.30 -11.52 -19.02
CA ASP A 46 -1.71 -11.52 -18.65
C ASP A 46 -2.01 -12.65 -17.67
N ILE A 47 -2.81 -12.33 -16.63
CA ILE A 47 -3.29 -13.26 -15.61
C ILE A 47 -3.99 -14.49 -16.25
N GLY A 48 -4.47 -14.35 -17.50
CA GLY A 48 -5.12 -15.40 -18.28
C GLY A 48 -4.25 -16.60 -18.68
N GLU A 49 -2.92 -16.54 -18.57
CA GLU A 49 -2.02 -17.67 -18.88
C GLU A 49 -1.80 -18.64 -17.70
N GLY A 50 -2.60 -18.54 -16.62
CA GLY A 50 -2.43 -19.36 -15.41
C GLY A 50 -1.25 -18.89 -14.54
N GLY A 51 -0.87 -17.62 -14.66
CA GLY A 51 0.17 -16.99 -13.84
C GLY A 51 -0.31 -16.68 -12.42
N PRO A 52 0.62 -16.51 -11.45
CA PRO A 52 0.26 -16.17 -10.08
C PRO A 52 -0.42 -14.80 -9.99
N ILE A 53 -1.48 -14.70 -9.19
CA ILE A 53 -2.19 -13.45 -8.89
C ILE A 53 -1.47 -12.76 -7.74
N GLN A 54 -0.91 -11.58 -7.98
CA GLN A 54 -0.15 -10.85 -6.97
C GLN A 54 -0.87 -9.56 -6.57
N ILE A 55 -1.16 -9.44 -5.28
CA ILE A 55 -1.73 -8.26 -4.64
C ILE A 55 -0.58 -7.57 -3.91
N ILE A 56 -0.25 -6.34 -4.30
CA ILE A 56 0.89 -5.61 -3.73
C ILE A 56 0.37 -4.44 -2.89
N SER A 57 0.73 -4.42 -1.61
CA SER A 57 0.50 -3.28 -0.72
C SER A 57 1.82 -2.57 -0.45
N ILE A 58 1.98 -1.38 -1.04
CA ILE A 58 3.18 -0.55 -0.87
C ILE A 58 2.90 0.57 0.14
N GLY A 59 3.60 0.58 1.26
CA GLY A 59 3.42 1.60 2.29
C GLY A 59 4.29 1.38 3.51
N GLN A 60 4.65 2.45 4.21
CA GLN A 60 5.34 2.34 5.50
C GLN A 60 4.42 1.69 6.54
N TYR A 61 4.98 0.94 7.49
CA TYR A 61 4.21 0.25 8.52
C TYR A 61 3.72 1.21 9.60
N ARG A 62 2.57 1.85 9.35
CA ARG A 62 2.04 2.93 10.20
C ARG A 62 0.59 2.68 10.62
N PRO A 63 0.14 3.17 11.78
CA PRO A 63 -1.23 2.95 12.27
C PRO A 63 -2.30 3.38 11.28
N GLU A 64 -2.14 4.55 10.65
CA GLU A 64 -3.09 5.12 9.70
C GLU A 64 -3.24 4.32 8.40
N LYS A 65 -2.33 3.37 8.13
CA LYS A 65 -2.38 2.51 6.95
C LYS A 65 -3.24 1.26 7.15
N ASP A 66 -3.57 0.93 8.39
CA ASP A 66 -4.42 -0.20 8.78
C ASP A 66 -4.20 -1.49 7.97
N HIS A 67 -2.94 -1.89 7.83
CA HIS A 67 -2.58 -3.14 7.15
C HIS A 67 -3.29 -4.39 7.71
N PRO A 68 -3.61 -4.51 9.02
CA PRO A 68 -4.42 -5.62 9.53
C PRO A 68 -5.76 -5.79 8.83
N LEU A 69 -6.40 -4.70 8.36
CA LEU A 69 -7.63 -4.79 7.58
C LEU A 69 -7.42 -5.53 6.25
N GLN A 70 -6.27 -5.34 5.60
CA GLN A 70 -5.96 -6.04 4.36
C GLN A 70 -5.77 -7.55 4.58
N LEU A 71 -5.18 -7.95 5.71
CA LEU A 71 -5.08 -9.37 6.10
C LEU A 71 -6.46 -9.98 6.34
N LYS A 72 -7.37 -9.24 7.02
CA LYS A 72 -8.76 -9.68 7.20
C LYS A 72 -9.50 -9.80 5.86
N ALA A 73 -9.33 -8.82 4.97
CA ALA A 73 -9.90 -8.89 3.62
C ALA A 73 -9.37 -10.09 2.82
N MET A 74 -8.08 -10.41 2.96
CA MET A 74 -7.47 -11.59 2.34
C MET A 74 -8.02 -12.90 2.91
N TYR A 75 -8.32 -12.93 4.21
CA TYR A 75 -8.99 -14.07 4.84
C TYR A 75 -10.41 -14.27 4.29
N GLU A 76 -11.19 -13.20 4.13
CA GLU A 76 -12.51 -13.27 3.51
C GLU A 76 -12.42 -13.71 2.05
N LEU A 77 -11.45 -13.18 1.29
CA LEU A 77 -11.20 -13.58 -0.10
C LEU A 77 -10.97 -15.09 -0.23
N ARG A 78 -10.22 -15.70 0.69
CA ARG A 78 -9.99 -17.16 0.74
C ARG A 78 -11.29 -17.96 0.76
N GLN A 79 -12.33 -17.46 1.42
CA GLN A 79 -13.62 -18.15 1.54
C GLN A 79 -14.47 -18.03 0.27
N LEU A 80 -14.15 -17.07 -0.61
CA LEU A 80 -14.94 -16.75 -1.81
C LEU A 80 -14.40 -17.42 -3.07
N VAL A 81 -13.12 -17.80 -3.09
CA VAL A 81 -12.44 -18.36 -4.26
C VAL A 81 -12.26 -19.88 -4.14
N SER A 82 -12.10 -20.57 -5.26
CA SER A 82 -11.76 -21.99 -5.24
C SER A 82 -10.32 -22.21 -4.78
N GLU A 83 -10.01 -23.40 -4.28
CA GLU A 83 -8.66 -23.77 -3.83
C GLU A 83 -7.61 -23.60 -4.95
N GLN A 84 -7.97 -23.94 -6.20
CA GLN A 84 -7.08 -23.77 -7.36
C GLN A 84 -6.71 -22.31 -7.62
N ILE A 85 -7.63 -21.37 -7.35
CA ILE A 85 -7.38 -19.94 -7.49
C ILE A 85 -6.61 -19.44 -6.27
N TRP A 86 -6.98 -19.90 -5.07
CA TRP A 86 -6.30 -19.53 -3.83
C TRP A 86 -4.80 -19.80 -3.88
N ASP A 87 -4.39 -20.97 -4.38
CA ASP A 87 -2.98 -21.36 -4.51
C ASP A 87 -2.16 -20.43 -5.43
N GLN A 88 -2.85 -19.69 -6.30
CA GLN A 88 -2.22 -18.72 -7.20
C GLN A 88 -2.13 -17.32 -6.58
N ILE A 89 -2.90 -17.01 -5.53
CA ILE A 89 -2.96 -15.67 -4.95
C ILE A 89 -1.84 -15.46 -3.91
N LYS A 90 -1.11 -14.35 -4.03
CA LYS A 90 -0.19 -13.86 -3.01
C LYS A 90 -0.40 -12.38 -2.69
N LEU A 91 -0.49 -12.06 -1.40
CA LEU A 91 -0.46 -10.71 -0.88
C LEU A 91 0.94 -10.35 -0.40
N ILE A 92 1.52 -9.29 -0.96
CA ILE A 92 2.90 -8.86 -0.70
C ILE A 92 2.86 -7.47 -0.08
N PHE A 93 3.28 -7.36 1.19
CA PHE A 93 3.48 -6.09 1.86
C PHE A 93 4.91 -5.60 1.61
N ILE A 94 5.06 -4.42 1.01
CA ILE A 94 6.34 -3.76 0.79
C ILE A 94 6.34 -2.46 1.59
N GLY A 95 7.20 -2.38 2.59
CA GLY A 95 7.20 -1.23 3.51
C GLY A 95 8.51 -1.01 4.21
N SER A 96 8.66 0.17 4.79
CA SER A 96 9.80 0.53 5.62
C SER A 96 9.40 0.68 7.09
N CYS A 97 10.32 0.31 7.98
CA CYS A 97 10.24 0.56 9.42
C CYS A 97 11.24 1.64 9.80
N ARG A 98 10.81 2.67 10.53
CA ARG A 98 11.68 3.76 10.99
C ARG A 98 12.21 3.56 12.40
N ASP A 99 11.41 2.91 13.23
CA ASP A 99 11.60 2.79 14.67
C ASP A 99 11.16 1.40 15.14
N ASN A 100 11.43 1.09 16.41
CA ASN A 100 11.06 -0.19 17.02
C ASN A 100 9.53 -0.43 17.01
N GLU A 101 8.73 0.64 17.07
CA GLU A 101 7.26 0.53 17.03
C GLU A 101 6.79 -0.01 15.67
N ASP A 102 7.38 0.45 14.58
CA ASP A 102 7.09 -0.10 13.25
C ASP A 102 7.49 -1.58 13.15
N PHE A 103 8.60 -1.99 13.75
CA PHE A 103 9.00 -3.41 13.77
C PHE A 103 8.04 -4.27 14.60
N ILE A 104 7.55 -3.76 15.73
CA ILE A 104 6.52 -4.42 16.53
C ILE A 104 5.25 -4.60 15.69
N ARG A 105 4.79 -3.56 14.98
CA ARG A 105 3.63 -3.67 14.08
C ARG A 105 3.80 -4.74 13.01
N VAL A 106 4.99 -4.82 12.39
CA VAL A 106 5.26 -5.86 11.40
C VAL A 106 5.21 -7.25 12.02
N LYS A 107 5.77 -7.42 13.22
CA LYS A 107 5.72 -8.69 13.95
C LYS A 107 4.27 -9.08 14.26
N ASP A 108 3.47 -8.14 14.78
CA ASP A 108 2.05 -8.37 15.09
C ASP A 108 1.28 -8.76 13.82
N MET A 109 1.60 -8.15 12.67
CA MET A 109 1.02 -8.52 11.38
C MET A 109 1.44 -9.92 10.90
N MET A 110 2.70 -10.31 11.11
CA MET A 110 3.16 -11.66 10.81
C MET A 110 2.44 -12.69 11.68
N ASP A 111 2.26 -12.41 12.97
CA ASP A 111 1.56 -13.29 13.88
C ASP A 111 0.05 -13.36 13.55
N LEU A 112 -0.57 -12.23 13.17
CA LEU A 112 -1.95 -12.20 12.67
C LEU A 112 -2.11 -13.02 11.38
N SER A 113 -1.14 -12.95 10.45
CA SER A 113 -1.21 -13.74 9.21
C SER A 113 -1.21 -15.24 9.49
N LYS A 114 -0.44 -15.72 10.47
CA LYS A 114 -0.44 -17.12 10.90
C LYS A 114 -1.74 -17.49 11.61
N HIS A 115 -2.24 -16.59 12.46
CA HIS A 115 -3.51 -16.81 13.15
C HIS A 115 -4.67 -17.00 12.17
N LEU A 116 -4.66 -16.26 11.05
CA LEU A 116 -5.64 -16.38 9.96
C LEU A 116 -5.31 -17.50 8.96
N SER A 117 -4.24 -18.27 9.17
CA SER A 117 -3.75 -19.31 8.27
C SER A 117 -3.48 -18.81 6.84
N LEU A 118 -2.84 -17.64 6.75
CA LEU A 118 -2.50 -16.94 5.50
C LEU A 118 -0.99 -16.93 5.20
N GLU A 119 -0.17 -17.54 6.06
CA GLU A 119 1.30 -17.45 6.03
C GLU A 119 1.93 -17.94 4.71
N ASN A 120 1.25 -18.82 3.98
CA ASN A 120 1.72 -19.33 2.68
C ASN A 120 1.38 -18.38 1.53
N ASN A 121 0.39 -17.51 1.72
CA ASN A 121 -0.12 -16.58 0.72
C ASN A 121 0.21 -15.11 1.05
N VAL A 122 0.94 -14.85 2.14
CA VAL A 122 1.34 -13.50 2.57
C VAL A 122 2.87 -13.40 2.68
N GLU A 123 3.45 -12.38 2.06
CA GLU A 123 4.89 -12.09 2.11
C GLU A 123 5.15 -10.67 2.65
N PHE A 124 6.04 -10.53 3.63
CA PHE A 124 6.46 -9.23 4.17
C PHE A 124 7.86 -8.88 3.69
N LYS A 125 7.97 -7.72 3.03
CA LYS A 125 9.19 -7.15 2.48
C LYS A 125 9.50 -5.84 3.19
N ILE A 126 10.43 -5.91 4.14
CA ILE A 126 10.77 -4.79 5.01
C ILE A 126 12.07 -4.13 4.52
N ASN A 127 12.09 -2.80 4.45
CA ASN A 127 13.28 -1.99 4.17
C ASN A 127 14.00 -2.36 2.87
N ILE A 128 13.24 -2.67 1.82
CA ILE A 128 13.81 -2.91 0.50
C ILE A 128 14.24 -1.57 -0.14
N PRO A 129 15.48 -1.47 -0.67
CA PRO A 129 15.95 -0.27 -1.37
C PRO A 129 15.06 0.09 -2.58
N PHE A 130 14.92 1.39 -2.88
CA PHE A 130 14.05 1.88 -3.95
C PHE A 130 14.36 1.26 -5.32
N GLU A 131 15.63 1.13 -5.70
CA GLU A 131 16.04 0.45 -6.95
C GLU A 131 15.53 -1.00 -7.03
N ARG A 132 15.38 -1.66 -5.88
CA ARG A 132 14.86 -3.02 -5.76
C ARG A 132 13.33 -3.04 -5.64
N ASN A 133 12.69 -1.96 -5.20
CA ASN A 133 11.23 -1.78 -5.26
C ASN A 133 10.77 -1.55 -6.69
N GLU A 134 11.42 -0.68 -7.45
CA GLU A 134 11.15 -0.53 -8.87
C GLU A 134 11.38 -1.84 -9.59
N LYS A 135 12.55 -2.48 -9.45
CA LYS A 135 12.82 -3.77 -10.09
C LYS A 135 11.87 -4.91 -9.69
N ARG A 136 11.22 -4.82 -8.53
CA ARG A 136 10.22 -5.81 -8.08
C ARG A 136 8.83 -5.46 -8.55
N VAL A 137 8.42 -4.20 -8.56
CA VAL A 137 7.26 -3.80 -9.35
C VAL A 137 7.49 -4.23 -10.81
N ARG A 138 8.71 -4.09 -11.37
CA ARG A 138 9.12 -4.60 -12.71
C ARG A 138 9.19 -6.13 -12.86
N ALA A 139 9.14 -6.90 -11.76
CA ALA A 139 9.22 -8.37 -11.80
C ALA A 139 7.94 -9.05 -11.29
N LEU A 140 7.00 -8.25 -10.80
CA LEU A 140 5.73 -8.64 -10.19
C LEU A 140 4.54 -7.97 -10.91
N ALA A 141 4.81 -6.98 -11.76
CA ALA A 141 3.88 -6.29 -12.64
C ALA A 141 4.44 -6.26 -14.06
#